data_AF-A0A7L3QIQ4-F1
#
_entry.id   AF-A0A7L3QIQ4-F1
#
_cell.length_a   1.000
_cell.length_b   1.000
_cell.length_c   1.000
_cell.angle_alpha   90.00
_cell.angle_beta   90.00
_cell.angle_gamma   90.00
#
_symmetry.space_group_name_H-M   'P 1'
#
loop_
_entity.id
_entity.type
_entity.pdbx_description
1 polymer ?
#
loop_
_entity_poly.entity_id
_entity_poly.type
_entity_poly.pdbx_seq_one_letter_code
_entity_poly.pdbx_strand_id
1 'polypeptide(L)'
;HDVAEVAGLTSFSFGEDEENRYVMVFKKEFAPSDEELDAYRRGEEWDPARAEERRRLRELAAQEEEAELERGPAPPGPPNDYKDKYRHLIGCDAAKAAARTMEANKAYGCVPAAHKRDTRSIEEAMNEIRAKKRQRRGGDE
;
A
#
# COMPACT_ATOMS: atom_id res chain seq x y z
N HIS A 1 -29.44 -12.41 -32.06
CA HIS A 1 -28.18 -11.84 -32.56
C HIS A 1 -28.32 -11.45 -34.02
N ASP A 2 -28.64 -12.39 -34.92
CA ASP A 2 -28.73 -12.15 -36.38
C ASP A 2 -29.62 -10.96 -36.78
N VAL A 3 -30.83 -10.84 -36.20
CA VAL A 3 -31.74 -9.73 -36.51
C VAL A 3 -31.18 -8.37 -36.07
N ALA A 4 -30.48 -8.32 -34.95
CA ALA A 4 -29.87 -7.09 -34.44
C ALA A 4 -28.69 -6.67 -35.32
N GLU A 5 -27.86 -7.62 -35.77
CA GLU A 5 -26.74 -7.36 -36.67
C GLU A 5 -27.21 -6.82 -38.02
N VAL A 6 -28.26 -7.41 -38.61
CA VAL A 6 -28.86 -6.94 -39.87
C VAL A 6 -29.44 -5.52 -39.71
N ALA A 7 -29.99 -5.20 -38.54
CA ALA A 7 -30.46 -3.87 -38.20
C ALA A 7 -29.31 -2.86 -37.90
N GLY A 8 -28.06 -3.30 -37.97
CA GLY A 8 -26.89 -2.47 -37.68
C GLY A 8 -26.73 -2.16 -36.18
N LEU A 9 -27.22 -3.03 -35.30
CA LEU A 9 -27.06 -2.94 -33.85
C LEU A 9 -26.08 -4.00 -33.36
N THR A 10 -25.39 -3.72 -32.26
CA THR A 10 -24.47 -4.66 -31.63
C THR A 10 -25.24 -5.43 -30.55
N SER A 11 -25.12 -6.76 -30.50
CA SER A 11 -25.84 -7.57 -29.51
C SER A 11 -24.91 -8.49 -28.73
N PHE A 12 -25.06 -8.53 -27.41
CA PHE A 12 -24.24 -9.33 -26.49
C PHE A 12 -25.12 -10.11 -25.52
N SER A 13 -24.73 -11.34 -25.21
CA SER A 13 -25.39 -12.20 -24.23
C SER A 13 -24.72 -12.12 -22.87
N PHE A 14 -25.51 -11.98 -21.81
CA PHE A 14 -25.09 -11.91 -20.42
C PHE A 14 -25.91 -12.87 -19.56
N GLY A 15 -25.42 -13.21 -18.37
CA GLY A 15 -26.05 -14.16 -17.44
C GLY A 15 -25.11 -15.31 -17.10
N GLU A 16 -25.09 -15.68 -15.81
CA GLU A 16 -24.20 -16.71 -15.26
C GLU A 16 -24.78 -18.13 -15.45
N ASP A 17 -26.10 -18.29 -15.31
CA ASP A 17 -26.79 -19.57 -15.42
C ASP A 17 -27.50 -19.76 -16.77
N GLU A 18 -27.63 -21.01 -17.23
CA GLU A 18 -28.31 -21.34 -18.48
C GLU A 18 -29.76 -20.85 -18.55
N GLU A 19 -30.42 -20.74 -17.39
CA GLU A 19 -31.82 -20.30 -17.22
C GLU A 19 -31.99 -18.78 -17.15
N ASN A 20 -30.94 -18.02 -16.79
CA ASN A 20 -30.99 -16.56 -16.60
C ASN A 20 -30.20 -15.79 -17.66
N ARG A 21 -29.95 -16.41 -18.82
CA ARG A 21 -29.30 -15.74 -19.94
C ARG A 21 -30.23 -14.71 -20.59
N TYR A 22 -29.74 -13.49 -20.70
CA TYR A 22 -30.42 -12.40 -21.40
C TYR A 22 -29.51 -11.81 -22.47
N VAL A 23 -30.11 -11.11 -23.43
CA VAL A 23 -29.41 -10.45 -24.53
C VAL A 23 -29.62 -8.96 -24.41
N MET A 24 -28.54 -8.19 -24.36
CA MET A 24 -28.58 -6.73 -24.47
C MET A 24 -28.21 -6.31 -25.89
N VAL A 25 -28.87 -5.26 -26.39
CA VAL A 25 -28.64 -4.71 -27.72
C VAL A 25 -28.25 -3.24 -27.58
N PHE A 26 -27.16 -2.87 -28.24
CA PHE A 26 -26.56 -1.55 -28.21
C PHE A 26 -26.63 -0.91 -29.60
N LYS A 27 -26.75 0.43 -29.63
CA LYS A 27 -26.59 1.20 -30.86
C LYS A 27 -25.14 1.10 -31.33
N LYS A 28 -24.91 1.05 -32.65
CA LYS A 28 -23.56 0.94 -33.23
C LYS A 28 -22.61 2.07 -32.79
N GLU A 29 -23.12 3.29 -32.65
CA GLU A 29 -22.34 4.46 -32.22
C GLU A 29 -21.99 4.43 -30.73
N PHE A 30 -22.70 3.62 -29.95
CA PHE A 30 -22.55 3.46 -28.50
C PHE A 30 -22.28 1.99 -28.17
N ALA A 31 -21.52 1.32 -29.03
CA ALA A 31 -21.11 -0.05 -28.77
C ALA A 31 -20.15 -0.05 -27.56
N PRO A 32 -20.42 -0.84 -26.52
CA PRO A 32 -19.58 -0.89 -25.33
C PRO A 32 -18.18 -1.41 -25.67
N SER A 33 -17.19 -0.92 -24.95
CA SER A 33 -15.80 -1.39 -25.07
C SER A 33 -15.62 -2.80 -24.48
N ASP A 34 -14.53 -3.49 -24.81
CA ASP A 34 -14.26 -4.83 -24.28
C ASP A 34 -14.18 -4.84 -22.74
N GLU A 35 -13.59 -3.80 -22.14
CA GLU A 35 -13.52 -3.66 -20.67
C GLU A 35 -14.91 -3.45 -20.04
N GLU A 36 -15.79 -2.71 -20.73
CA GLU A 36 -17.18 -2.50 -20.31
C GLU A 36 -17.98 -3.81 -20.36
N LEU A 37 -17.81 -4.58 -21.43
CA LEU A 37 -18.44 -5.88 -21.59
C LEU A 37 -18.04 -6.85 -20.49
N ASP A 38 -16.76 -6.86 -20.10
CA ASP A 38 -16.29 -7.72 -19.02
C ASP A 38 -16.83 -7.28 -17.66
N ALA A 39 -16.94 -5.96 -17.40
CA ALA A 39 -17.60 -5.46 -16.20
C ALA A 39 -19.08 -5.92 -16.14
N TYR A 40 -19.81 -5.81 -17.26
CA TYR A 40 -21.20 -6.29 -17.33
C TYR A 40 -21.33 -7.80 -17.16
N ARG A 41 -20.38 -8.59 -17.69
CA ARG A 41 -20.34 -10.05 -17.48
C ARG A 41 -20.10 -10.42 -16.01
N ARG A 42 -19.31 -9.62 -15.29
CA ARG A 42 -19.05 -9.80 -13.85
C ARG A 42 -20.16 -9.22 -12.96
N GLY A 43 -21.14 -8.52 -13.54
CA GLY A 43 -22.18 -7.82 -12.78
C GLY A 43 -21.67 -6.60 -12.02
N GLU A 44 -20.52 -6.06 -12.42
CA GLU A 44 -19.93 -4.87 -11.82
C GLU A 44 -20.49 -3.59 -12.46
N GLU A 45 -20.61 -2.52 -11.68
CA GLU A 45 -21.00 -1.21 -12.19
C GLU A 45 -19.82 -0.57 -12.95
N TRP A 46 -20.04 -0.27 -14.23
CA TRP A 46 -19.07 0.46 -15.03
C TRP A 46 -19.23 1.97 -14.86
N ASP A 47 -18.15 2.63 -14.42
CA ASP A 47 -18.03 4.08 -14.38
C ASP A 47 -16.97 4.54 -15.40
N PRO A 48 -17.34 5.32 -16.43
CA PRO A 48 -16.42 5.76 -17.47
C PRO A 48 -15.28 6.64 -16.92
N ALA A 49 -15.50 7.40 -15.84
CA ALA A 49 -14.46 8.23 -15.25
C ALA A 49 -13.36 7.38 -14.60
N ARG A 50 -13.77 6.33 -13.87
CA ARG A 50 -12.83 5.37 -13.26
C ARG A 50 -12.08 4.56 -14.32
N ALA A 51 -12.72 4.28 -15.45
CA ALA A 51 -12.07 3.58 -16.55
C ALA A 51 -10.95 4.39 -17.19
N GLU A 52 -11.18 5.68 -17.46
CA GLU A 52 -10.14 6.58 -17.95
C GLU A 52 -8.98 6.70 -16.96
N GLU A 53 -9.27 6.79 -15.66
CA GLU A 53 -8.23 6.84 -14.62
C GLU A 53 -7.38 5.55 -14.62
N ARG A 54 -8.02 4.38 -14.64
CA ARG A 54 -7.30 3.09 -14.71
C ARG A 54 -6.46 2.99 -15.98
N ARG A 55 -6.97 3.47 -17.11
CA ARG A 55 -6.24 3.48 -18.37
C ARG A 55 -5.00 4.37 -18.28
N ARG A 56 -5.14 5.60 -17.78
CA ARG A 56 -4.00 6.52 -17.57
C ARG A 56 -2.96 5.93 -16.63
N LEU A 57 -3.39 5.24 -15.56
CA LEU A 57 -2.48 4.60 -14.61
C LEU A 57 -1.70 3.45 -15.26
N ARG A 58 -2.37 2.63 -16.09
CA ARG A 58 -1.70 1.56 -16.86
C ARG A 58 -0.73 2.12 -17.89
N GLU A 59 -1.09 3.19 -18.59
CA GLU A 59 -0.20 3.86 -19.55
C GLU A 59 1.02 4.46 -18.86
N LEU A 60 0.86 5.08 -17.68
CA LEU A 60 1.97 5.57 -16.87
C LEU A 60 2.88 4.43 -16.38
N ALA A 61 2.30 3.35 -15.86
CA ALA A 61 3.07 2.19 -15.42
C ALA A 61 3.84 1.53 -16.56
N ALA A 62 3.24 1.43 -17.76
CA ALA A 62 3.92 0.93 -18.94
C ALA A 62 5.09 1.85 -19.36
N GLN A 63 4.90 3.17 -19.31
CA GLN A 63 5.98 4.13 -19.59
C GLN A 63 7.10 4.06 -18.55
N GLU A 64 6.77 3.87 -17.27
CA GLU A 64 7.76 3.68 -16.21
C GLU A 64 8.54 2.38 -16.42
N GLU A 65 7.87 1.28 -16.76
CA GLU A 65 8.50 0.00 -17.06
C GLU A 65 9.39 0.09 -18.30
N GLU A 66 8.93 0.73 -19.38
CA GLU A 66 9.74 1.01 -20.56
C GLU A 66 10.96 1.88 -20.22
N ALA A 67 10.78 2.92 -19.41
CA ALA A 67 11.89 3.77 -18.95
C ALA A 67 12.88 3.03 -18.05
N GLU A 68 12.42 2.08 -17.22
CA GLU A 68 13.29 1.23 -16.41
C GLU A 68 14.06 0.22 -17.26
N LEU A 69 13.41 -0.37 -18.27
CA LEU A 69 14.04 -1.25 -19.25
C LEU A 69 15.08 -0.50 -20.09
N GLU A 70 14.78 0.73 -20.53
CA GLU A 70 15.71 1.60 -21.25
C GLU A 70 16.88 2.07 -20.38
N ARG A 71 16.63 2.35 -19.10
CA ARG A 71 17.68 2.70 -18.13
C ARG A 71 18.69 1.56 -17.96
N GLY A 72 18.23 0.32 -18.17
CA GLY A 72 19.03 -0.89 -18.07
C GLY A 72 19.55 -1.15 -16.65
N PRO A 73 20.20 -2.30 -16.43
CA PRO A 73 20.87 -2.56 -15.16
C PRO A 73 21.96 -1.51 -14.94
N ALA A 74 21.92 -0.83 -13.79
CA ALA A 74 22.97 0.10 -13.41
C ALA A 74 24.34 -0.60 -13.52
N PRO A 75 25.36 0.07 -14.08
CA PRO A 75 26.69 -0.53 -14.17
C PRO A 75 27.12 -0.98 -12.77
N PRO A 76 27.79 -2.15 -12.64
CA PRO A 76 28.23 -2.63 -11.35
C PRO A 76 29.05 -1.54 -10.69
N GLY A 77 28.53 -1.02 -9.58
CA GLY A 77 29.22 -0.02 -8.78
C GLY A 77 30.57 -0.55 -8.31
N PRO A 78 31.49 0.32 -7.89
CA PRO A 78 32.73 -0.13 -7.28
C PRO A 78 32.44 -1.12 -6.15
N PRO A 79 33.24 -2.18 -5.97
CA PRO A 79 32.95 -3.29 -5.05
C PRO A 79 32.79 -2.86 -3.59
N ASN A 80 33.22 -1.66 -3.24
CA ASN A 80 32.90 -1.01 -1.99
C ASN A 80 32.53 0.45 -2.27
N ASP A 81 31.27 0.82 -2.04
CA ASP A 81 30.90 2.22 -1.94
C ASP A 81 31.56 2.79 -0.67
N TYR A 82 32.38 3.83 -0.83
CA TYR A 82 33.02 4.52 0.28
C TYR A 82 31.98 4.95 1.34
N LYS A 83 30.77 5.33 0.90
CA LYS A 83 29.68 5.69 1.79
C LYS A 83 29.25 4.53 2.69
N ASP A 84 29.32 3.29 2.20
CA ASP A 84 28.98 2.11 3.00
C ASP A 84 30.03 1.80 4.06
N LYS A 85 31.32 1.97 3.73
CA LYS A 85 32.41 1.81 4.71
C LYS A 85 32.25 2.76 5.89
N TYR A 86 31.79 3.99 5.64
CA TYR A 86 31.59 5.01 6.67
C TYR A 86 30.13 5.17 7.08
N ARG A 87 29.25 4.22 6.76
CA ARG A 87 27.82 4.27 7.12
C ARG A 87 27.59 4.45 8.62
N HIS A 88 28.44 3.85 9.44
CA HIS A 88 28.47 4.01 10.90
C HIS A 88 28.89 5.42 11.38
N LEU A 89 29.69 6.16 10.58
CA LEU A 89 30.16 7.51 10.89
C LEU A 89 29.25 8.60 10.31
N ILE A 90 28.75 8.38 9.08
CA ILE A 90 27.91 9.32 8.33
C ILE A 90 26.43 9.18 8.72
N GLY A 91 26.03 7.99 9.16
CA GLY A 91 24.64 7.60 9.41
C GLY A 91 23.90 7.21 8.12
N CYS A 92 23.00 6.25 8.21
CA CYS A 92 22.03 6.00 7.14
C CYS A 92 21.09 7.20 7.01
N ASP A 93 20.50 7.43 5.83
CA ASP A 93 19.49 8.48 5.68
C ASP A 93 18.27 8.25 6.59
N ALA A 94 17.98 7.00 6.94
CA ALA A 94 17.02 6.63 7.98
C ALA A 94 17.38 7.21 9.37
N ALA A 95 18.68 7.27 9.70
CA ALA A 95 19.14 7.87 10.96
C ALA A 95 19.01 9.41 10.94
N LYS A 96 19.23 10.05 9.78
CA LYS A 96 18.98 11.50 9.62
C LYS A 96 17.49 11.84 9.75
N ALA A 97 16.61 11.01 9.18
CA ALA A 97 15.16 11.16 9.34
C ALA A 97 14.75 11.00 10.82
N ALA A 98 15.25 9.97 11.49
CA ALA A 98 14.99 9.73 12.91
C ALA A 98 15.53 10.87 13.82
N ALA A 99 16.70 11.43 13.51
CA ALA A 99 17.25 12.56 14.24
C ALA A 99 16.38 13.83 14.11
N ARG A 100 15.74 14.04 12.95
CA ARG A 100 14.79 15.15 12.77
C ARG A 100 13.50 14.96 13.56
N THR A 101 13.06 13.72 13.74
CA THR A 101 11.86 13.41 14.54
C THR A 101 12.11 13.47 16.05
N MET A 102 13.36 13.33 16.50
CA MET A 102 13.69 13.41 17.92
C MET A 102 13.74 14.87 18.37
N GLU A 103 12.67 15.35 18.99
CA GLU A 103 12.63 16.69 19.58
C GLU A 103 13.67 16.77 20.72
N ALA A 104 14.59 17.73 20.62
CA ALA A 104 15.60 17.95 21.65
C ALA A 104 14.96 18.37 22.99
N ASN A 105 15.60 18.00 24.11
CA ASN A 105 15.11 18.36 25.44
C ASN A 105 14.96 19.88 25.58
N LYS A 106 13.76 20.37 25.88
CA LYS A 106 13.45 21.80 26.04
C LYS A 106 14.21 22.46 27.21
N ALA A 107 14.58 21.67 28.21
CA ALA A 107 15.33 22.12 29.38
C ALA A 107 16.31 21.04 29.84
N TYR A 108 17.48 21.45 30.33
CA TYR A 108 18.48 20.56 30.89
C TYR A 108 17.88 19.74 32.05
N GLY A 109 18.01 18.41 31.98
CA GLY A 109 17.47 17.49 32.98
C GLY A 109 16.06 16.94 32.73
N CYS A 110 15.32 17.43 31.72
CA CYS A 110 13.98 16.96 31.40
C CYS A 110 13.95 16.11 30.12
N VAL A 111 13.71 14.80 30.27
CA VAL A 111 13.53 13.86 29.14
C VAL A 111 12.03 13.70 28.82
N PRO A 112 11.59 13.88 27.57
CA PRO A 112 10.22 13.63 27.14
C PRO A 112 9.73 12.23 27.53
N ALA A 113 8.47 12.11 27.95
CA ALA A 113 7.91 10.83 28.38
C ALA A 113 8.02 9.73 27.32
N ALA A 114 7.90 10.08 26.03
CA ALA A 114 8.08 9.17 24.90
C ALA A 114 9.48 8.54 24.81
N HIS A 115 10.50 9.19 25.40
CA HIS A 115 11.89 8.72 25.38
C HIS A 115 12.33 8.11 26.72
N LYS A 116 11.42 7.99 27.69
CA LYS A 116 11.73 7.36 28.98
C LYS A 116 11.74 5.84 28.83
N ARG A 117 12.74 5.20 29.45
CA ARG A 117 12.90 3.74 29.47
C ARG A 117 11.80 3.03 30.28
N ASP A 118 11.28 3.69 31.31
CA ASP A 118 10.17 3.21 32.12
C ASP A 118 8.95 4.10 31.86
N THR A 119 7.92 3.49 31.26
CA THR A 119 6.63 4.14 30.95
C THR A 119 5.54 3.76 31.94
N ARG A 120 5.85 2.93 32.95
CA ARG A 120 4.87 2.50 33.96
C ARG A 120 4.44 3.68 34.81
N SER A 121 3.22 3.60 35.33
CA SER A 121 2.77 4.56 36.33
C SER A 121 3.53 4.35 37.66
N ILE A 122 3.58 5.39 38.49
CA ILE A 122 4.21 5.32 39.81
C ILE A 122 3.55 4.24 40.67
N GLU A 123 2.23 4.08 40.54
CA GLU A 123 1.46 3.09 41.30
C GLU A 123 1.77 1.66 40.87
N GLU A 124 1.89 1.41 39.56
CA GLU A 124 2.30 0.11 39.02
C GLU A 124 3.68 -0.28 39.52
N ALA A 125 4.65 0.64 39.43
CA ALA A 125 6.00 0.40 39.93
C ALA A 125 6.01 0.11 41.44
N MET A 126 5.22 0.85 42.23
CA MET A 126 5.12 0.64 43.68
C MET A 126 4.46 -0.70 44.03
N ASN A 127 3.45 -1.12 43.27
CA ASN A 127 2.79 -2.40 43.46
C ASN A 127 3.72 -3.58 43.11
N GLU A 128 4.51 -3.46 42.05
CA GLU A 128 5.51 -4.46 41.67
C GLU A 128 6.62 -4.56 42.72
N ILE A 129 7.11 -3.43 43.24
CA ILE A 129 8.07 -3.40 44.35
C ILE A 129 7.49 -4.10 45.59
N ARG A 130 6.22 -3.82 45.94
CA ARG A 130 5.53 -4.46 47.07
C ARG A 130 5.35 -5.97 46.85
N ALA A 131 4.96 -6.38 45.65
CA ALA A 131 4.80 -7.79 45.27
C ALA A 131 6.14 -8.54 45.35
N LYS A 132 7.20 -7.97 44.78
CA LYS A 132 8.57 -8.54 44.82
C LYS A 132 9.11 -8.65 46.25
N LYS A 133 8.80 -7.67 47.12
CA LYS A 133 9.14 -7.73 48.55
C LYS A 133 8.39 -8.84 49.30
N ARG A 134 7.11 -9.09 48.97
CA ARG A 134 6.33 -10.20 49.55
C ARG A 134 6.86 -11.56 49.12
N GLN A 135 7.15 -11.75 47.83
CA GLN A 135 7.74 -12.99 47.32
C GLN A 135 9.10 -13.30 47.94
N ARG A 136 9.93 -12.27 48.18
CA ARG A 136 11.22 -12.44 48.89
C ARG A 136 11.08 -12.82 50.36
N ARG A 137 9.98 -12.45 51.04
CA ARG A 137 9.76 -12.79 52.45
C ARG A 137 9.03 -14.12 52.66
N GLY A 138 8.19 -14.55 51.70
CA GLY A 138 7.49 -15.83 51.76
C GLY A 138 8.27 -17.03 51.22
N GLY A 139 9.50 -16.84 50.75
CA GLY A 139 10.42 -17.91 50.35
C GLY A 139 11.47 -18.26 51.40
N ASP A 140 11.41 -17.62 52.57
CA ASP A 140 12.28 -17.85 53.74
C ASP A 140 11.57 -18.66 54.87
N GLU A 141 10.42 -19.30 54.57
CA GLU A 141 9.77 -20.36 55.37
C GLU A 141 9.78 -21.68 54.60
#